data_AF-A0A094IMQ9-F1
#
_entry.id   AF-A0A094IMQ9-F1
#
_cell.length_a   1.000
_cell.length_b   1.000
_cell.length_c   1.000
_cell.angle_alpha   90.00
_cell.angle_beta   90.00
_cell.angle_gamma   90.00
#
_symmetry.space_group_name_H-M   'P 1'
#
loop_
_entity.id
_entity.type
_entity.pdbx_description
1 polymer ?
#
loop_
_entity_poly.entity_id
_entity_poly.type
_entity_poly.pdbx_seq_one_letter_code
_entity_poly.pdbx_strand_id
1 'polypeptide(L)'
;MKRIANLYVAELRPSREWLTLRRLLAINVSLLVVFVVAWVVAQVVVSQQQSTSIELGNTTTAVEAQLQQRQSELDNALNDPELNNALAETQQVFVLRQRLLEQMQQFTQQNQQNYSQLLIDLAAADQEAIWLQRIYVNDNALSLEGHTLQPQQLPSWLASFSGYTSLQQRPFGVFELRDEGEQGLRFVVGHTQDSRIMSSTAGGSNP
;
A
#
# COMPACT_ATOMS: atom_id res chain seq x y z
N MET A 1 3.18 -141.74 -21.14
CA MET A 1 3.77 -140.38 -21.14
C MET A 1 2.62 -139.36 -21.13
N LYS A 2 2.43 -138.58 -20.06
CA LYS A 2 1.40 -137.52 -20.02
C LYS A 2 2.07 -136.15 -20.21
N ARG A 3 1.68 -135.43 -21.26
CA ARG A 3 2.10 -134.04 -21.52
C ARG A 3 1.16 -133.10 -20.79
N ILE A 4 1.72 -132.21 -19.97
CA ILE A 4 0.97 -131.18 -19.26
C ILE A 4 0.85 -130.00 -20.23
N ALA A 5 -0.36 -129.75 -20.73
CA ALA A 5 -0.64 -128.57 -21.54
C ALA A 5 -0.59 -127.33 -20.64
N ASN A 6 0.21 -126.33 -21.01
CA ASN A 6 0.24 -125.05 -20.31
C ASN A 6 -1.07 -124.30 -20.62
N LEU A 7 -1.99 -124.32 -19.67
CA LEU A 7 -3.30 -123.67 -19.73
C LEU A 7 -3.25 -122.20 -19.29
N TYR A 8 -2.06 -121.61 -19.15
CA TYR A 8 -1.93 -120.20 -18.81
C TYR A 8 -2.18 -119.34 -20.05
N VAL A 9 -3.46 -119.09 -20.32
CA VAL A 9 -3.94 -118.26 -21.43
C VAL A 9 -3.66 -116.79 -21.14
N ALA A 10 -3.28 -116.01 -22.16
CA ALA A 10 -2.96 -114.59 -22.02
C ALA A 10 -4.10 -113.73 -21.44
N GLU A 11 -5.33 -114.25 -21.51
CA GLU A 11 -6.58 -113.67 -20.99
C GLU A 11 -6.68 -113.71 -19.45
N LEU A 12 -5.89 -114.55 -18.77
CA LEU A 12 -5.83 -114.61 -17.29
C LEU A 12 -4.89 -113.57 -16.67
N ARG A 13 -4.41 -112.58 -17.44
CA ARG A 13 -3.66 -111.44 -16.89
C ARG A 13 -4.63 -110.52 -16.17
N PRO A 14 -4.42 -110.22 -14.87
CA PRO A 14 -5.30 -109.31 -14.14
C PRO A 14 -5.28 -107.94 -14.82
N SER A 15 -6.42 -107.57 -15.42
CA SER A 15 -6.62 -106.23 -15.98
C SER A 15 -6.60 -105.25 -14.81
N ARG A 16 -5.55 -104.44 -14.74
CA ARG A 16 -5.53 -103.30 -13.82
C ARG A 16 -6.62 -102.36 -14.31
N GLU A 17 -7.74 -102.27 -13.62
CA GLU A 17 -8.76 -101.25 -13.92
C GLU A 17 -8.25 -99.90 -13.38
N TRP A 18 -7.68 -99.09 -14.26
CA TRP A 18 -7.13 -97.78 -13.89
C TRP A 18 -8.25 -96.82 -13.47
N LEU A 19 -9.45 -97.01 -14.04
CA LEU A 19 -10.67 -96.21 -13.88
C LEU A 19 -11.75 -96.99 -13.13
N THR A 20 -11.59 -97.14 -11.82
CA THR A 20 -12.69 -97.57 -10.94
C THR A 20 -13.62 -96.39 -10.66
N LEU A 21 -14.94 -96.62 -10.57
CA LEU A 21 -15.95 -95.57 -10.30
C LEU A 21 -15.58 -94.70 -9.09
N ARG A 22 -14.95 -95.31 -8.07
CA ARG A 22 -14.47 -94.64 -6.86
C ARG A 22 -13.34 -93.63 -7.12
N ARG A 23 -12.44 -93.91 -8.08
CA ARG A 23 -11.36 -92.98 -8.47
C ARG A 23 -11.90 -91.79 -9.26
N LEU A 24 -12.84 -92.02 -10.17
CA LEU A 24 -13.53 -90.93 -10.89
C LEU A 24 -14.26 -90.00 -9.93
N LEU A 25 -14.99 -90.56 -8.96
CA LEU A 25 -15.67 -89.77 -7.93
C LEU A 25 -14.67 -88.96 -7.08
N ALA A 26 -13.57 -89.58 -6.66
CA ALA A 26 -12.54 -88.90 -5.86
C ALA A 26 -11.87 -87.74 -6.63
N ILE A 27 -11.59 -87.92 -7.92
CA ILE A 27 -11.01 -86.86 -8.76
C ILE A 27 -12.00 -85.70 -8.93
N ASN A 28 -13.28 -86.00 -9.21
CA ASN A 28 -14.30 -84.96 -9.36
C ASN A 28 -14.54 -84.19 -8.05
N VAL A 29 -14.62 -84.88 -6.91
CA VAL A 29 -14.74 -84.24 -5.59
C VAL A 29 -13.51 -83.39 -5.29
N SER A 30 -12.30 -83.90 -5.55
CA SER A 30 -11.06 -83.12 -5.38
C SER A 30 -11.05 -81.87 -6.25
N LEU A 31 -11.49 -81.98 -7.51
CA LEU A 31 -11.55 -80.85 -8.43
C LEU A 31 -12.57 -79.80 -7.95
N LEU A 32 -13.73 -80.25 -7.47
CA LEU A 32 -14.77 -79.37 -6.93
C LEU A 32 -14.27 -78.63 -5.69
N VAL A 33 -13.57 -79.32 -4.78
CA VAL A 33 -12.95 -78.71 -3.59
C VAL A 33 -11.93 -77.65 -4.01
N VAL A 34 -11.07 -77.93 -4.99
CA VAL A 34 -10.11 -76.94 -5.51
C VAL A 34 -10.82 -75.72 -6.10
N PHE A 35 -11.90 -75.91 -6.85
CA PHE A 35 -12.70 -74.82 -7.40
C PHE A 35 -13.35 -73.95 -6.31
N VAL A 36 -13.90 -74.58 -5.27
CA VAL A 36 -14.52 -73.85 -4.15
C VAL A 36 -13.47 -73.05 -3.38
N VAL A 37 -12.30 -73.65 -3.12
CA VAL A 37 -11.18 -72.94 -2.47
C VAL A 37 -10.71 -71.78 -3.32
N ALA A 38 -10.52 -71.97 -4.62
CA ALA A 38 -10.13 -70.90 -5.54
C ALA A 38 -11.17 -69.76 -5.59
N TRP A 39 -12.46 -70.10 -5.58
CA TRP A 39 -13.54 -69.12 -5.56
C TRP A 39 -13.58 -68.30 -4.26
N VAL A 40 -13.42 -68.96 -3.10
CA VAL A 40 -13.35 -68.28 -1.80
C VAL A 40 -12.14 -67.35 -1.73
N VAL A 41 -10.97 -67.81 -2.19
CA VAL A 41 -9.76 -66.97 -2.25
C VAL A 41 -9.97 -65.76 -3.16
N ALA A 42 -10.56 -65.96 -4.35
CA ALA A 42 -10.86 -64.85 -5.27
C ALA A 42 -11.81 -63.81 -4.65
N GLN A 43 -12.85 -64.25 -3.94
CA GLN A 43 -13.78 -63.36 -3.23
C GLN A 43 -13.08 -62.53 -2.14
N VAL A 44 -12.18 -63.15 -1.36
CA VAL A 44 -11.41 -62.45 -0.31
C VAL A 44 -10.43 -61.43 -0.90
N VAL A 45 -9.85 -61.70 -2.07
CA VAL A 45 -8.95 -60.74 -2.74
C VAL A 45 -9.74 -59.56 -3.30
N VAL A 46 -10.88 -59.82 -3.95
CA VAL A 46 -11.73 -58.77 -4.52
C VAL A 46 -12.32 -57.87 -3.42
N SER A 47 -12.78 -58.45 -2.31
CA SER A 47 -13.35 -57.67 -1.21
C SER A 47 -12.32 -56.75 -0.56
N GLN A 48 -11.08 -57.21 -0.39
CA GLN A 48 -9.98 -56.37 0.13
C GLN A 48 -9.63 -55.22 -0.81
N GLN A 49 -9.56 -55.46 -2.12
CA GLN A 49 -9.30 -54.38 -3.08
C GLN A 49 -10.42 -53.33 -3.05
N GLN A 50 -11.67 -53.78 -2.96
CA GLN A 50 -12.81 -52.87 -2.91
C GLN A 50 -12.85 -52.04 -1.63
N SER A 51 -12.50 -52.62 -0.47
CA SER A 51 -12.39 -51.85 0.78
C SER A 51 -11.27 -50.82 0.71
N THR A 52 -10.11 -51.17 0.15
CA THR A 52 -9.00 -50.22 -0.02
C THR A 52 -9.37 -49.09 -0.98
N SER A 53 -10.07 -49.36 -2.08
CA SER A 53 -10.52 -48.31 -3.00
C SER A 53 -11.55 -47.37 -2.38
N ILE A 54 -12.46 -47.90 -1.56
CA ILE A 54 -13.45 -47.08 -0.84
C ILE A 54 -12.75 -46.21 0.21
N GLU A 55 -11.80 -46.77 0.96
CA GLU A 55 -11.02 -46.03 1.95
C GLU A 55 -10.19 -44.92 1.29
N LEU A 56 -9.48 -45.22 0.19
CA LEU A 56 -8.75 -44.22 -0.58
C LEU A 56 -9.68 -43.13 -1.14
N GLY A 57 -10.85 -43.51 -1.67
CA GLY A 57 -11.85 -42.54 -2.13
C GLY A 57 -12.33 -41.62 -1.02
N ASN A 58 -12.65 -42.18 0.15
CA ASN A 58 -13.10 -41.40 1.31
C ASN A 58 -12.01 -40.45 1.84
N THR A 59 -10.76 -40.90 1.91
CA THR A 59 -9.64 -40.03 2.31
C THR A 59 -9.42 -38.90 1.32
N THR A 60 -9.53 -39.17 0.01
CA THR A 60 -9.36 -38.16 -1.03
C THR A 60 -10.46 -37.10 -0.92
N THR A 61 -11.73 -37.51 -0.79
CA THR A 61 -12.85 -36.59 -0.60
C THR A 61 -12.71 -35.76 0.68
N ALA A 62 -12.24 -36.37 1.78
CA ALA A 62 -12.03 -35.65 3.03
C ALA A 62 -10.91 -34.59 2.91
N VAL A 63 -9.83 -34.91 2.21
CA VAL A 63 -8.72 -33.99 1.94
C VAL A 63 -9.18 -32.85 1.01
N GLU A 64 -9.93 -33.16 -0.05
CA GLU A 64 -10.50 -32.14 -0.95
C GLU A 64 -11.45 -31.20 -0.21
N ALA A 65 -12.31 -31.72 0.67
CA ALA A 65 -13.21 -30.92 1.49
C ALA A 65 -12.43 -29.99 2.45
N GLN A 66 -11.37 -30.50 3.09
CA GLN A 66 -10.49 -29.67 3.93
C GLN A 66 -9.79 -28.59 3.10
N LEU A 67 -9.32 -28.91 1.90
CA LEU A 67 -8.67 -27.95 1.03
C LEU A 67 -9.63 -26.84 0.60
N GLN A 68 -10.85 -27.18 0.20
CA GLN A 68 -11.89 -26.18 -0.11
C GLN A 68 -12.22 -25.30 1.10
N GLN A 69 -12.33 -25.88 2.29
CA GLN A 69 -12.58 -25.10 3.51
C GLN A 69 -11.44 -24.12 3.79
N ARG A 70 -10.18 -24.58 3.72
CA ARG A 70 -9.00 -23.72 3.92
C ARG A 70 -8.90 -22.62 2.86
N GLN A 71 -9.23 -22.94 1.61
CA GLN A 71 -9.24 -21.96 0.53
C GLN A 71 -10.31 -20.88 0.79
N SER A 72 -11.50 -21.27 1.23
CA SER A 72 -12.57 -20.34 1.61
C SER A 72 -12.20 -19.48 2.83
N GLU A 73 -11.58 -20.07 3.86
CA GLU A 73 -11.07 -19.34 5.02
C GLU A 73 -10.02 -18.28 4.60
N LEU A 74 -9.12 -18.63 3.68
CA LEU A 74 -8.10 -17.73 3.16
C LEU A 74 -8.71 -16.61 2.30
N ASP A 75 -9.63 -16.94 1.41
CA ASP A 75 -10.30 -15.97 0.56
C ASP A 75 -11.12 -14.99 1.40
N ASN A 76 -11.81 -15.45 2.46
CA ASN A 76 -12.53 -14.58 3.39
C ASN A 76 -11.58 -13.68 4.18
N ALA A 77 -10.41 -14.18 4.61
CA ALA A 77 -9.42 -13.38 5.33
C ALA A 77 -8.76 -12.30 4.44
N LEU A 78 -8.49 -12.61 3.16
CA LEU A 78 -7.92 -11.67 2.20
C LEU A 78 -8.93 -10.63 1.71
N ASN A 79 -10.19 -11.02 1.59
CA ASN A 79 -11.27 -10.14 1.16
C ASN A 79 -12.00 -9.48 2.32
N ASP A 80 -11.42 -9.45 3.53
CA ASP A 80 -12.02 -8.75 4.67
C ASP A 80 -12.24 -7.27 4.28
N PRO A 81 -13.49 -6.86 4.03
CA PRO A 81 -13.78 -5.54 3.52
C PRO A 81 -13.44 -4.47 4.55
N GLU A 82 -13.43 -4.79 5.84
CA GLU A 82 -13.07 -3.82 6.88
C GLU A 82 -11.58 -3.49 6.82
N LEU A 83 -10.72 -4.51 6.68
CA LEU A 83 -9.27 -4.30 6.61
C LEU A 83 -8.87 -3.52 5.35
N ASN A 84 -9.48 -3.86 4.21
CA ASN A 84 -9.22 -3.17 2.94
C ASN A 84 -9.72 -1.72 2.97
N ASN A 85 -10.89 -1.45 3.56
CA ASN A 85 -11.40 -0.09 3.72
C ASN A 85 -10.53 0.72 4.69
N ALA A 86 -10.13 0.13 5.82
CA ALA A 86 -9.25 0.79 6.79
C ALA A 86 -7.88 1.12 6.20
N LEU A 87 -7.33 0.23 5.36
CA LEU A 87 -6.08 0.48 4.65
C LEU A 87 -6.24 1.63 3.64
N ALA A 88 -7.34 1.63 2.86
CA ALA A 88 -7.61 2.69 1.90
C ALA A 88 -7.78 4.06 2.58
N GLU A 89 -8.53 4.13 3.68
CA GLU A 89 -8.72 5.36 4.46
C GLU A 89 -7.37 5.86 5.02
N THR A 90 -6.59 4.95 5.62
CA THR A 90 -5.27 5.29 6.17
C THR A 90 -4.33 5.81 5.08
N GLN A 91 -4.33 5.18 3.91
CA GLN A 91 -3.52 5.60 2.77
C GLN A 91 -3.93 6.98 2.25
N GLN A 92 -5.24 7.27 2.19
CA GLN A 92 -5.75 8.59 1.80
C GLN A 92 -5.31 9.68 2.79
N VAL A 93 -5.45 9.43 4.09
CA VAL A 93 -5.03 10.37 5.14
C VAL A 93 -3.52 10.60 5.07
N PHE A 94 -2.73 9.56 4.85
CA PHE A 94 -1.29 9.66 4.73
C PHE A 94 -0.88 10.55 3.55
N VAL A 95 -1.44 10.30 2.36
CA VAL A 95 -1.15 11.10 1.16
C VAL A 95 -1.57 12.56 1.34
N LEU A 96 -2.71 12.82 1.97
CA LEU A 96 -3.16 14.18 2.25
C LEU A 96 -2.20 14.91 3.19
N ARG A 97 -1.76 14.25 4.27
CA ARG A 97 -0.78 14.82 5.22
C ARG A 97 0.56 15.10 4.55
N GLN A 98 1.03 14.20 3.69
CA GLN A 98 2.29 14.38 2.97
C GLN A 98 2.23 15.60 2.05
N ARG A 99 1.16 15.76 1.25
CA ARG A 99 0.97 16.95 0.40
C ARG A 99 0.91 18.25 1.21
N LEU A 100 0.23 18.22 2.36
CA LEU A 100 0.16 19.37 3.24
C LEU A 100 1.54 19.75 3.79
N LEU A 101 2.35 18.77 4.20
CA LEU A 101 3.72 19.00 4.66
C LEU A 101 4.61 19.57 3.54
N GLU A 102 4.53 19.02 2.33
CA GLU A 102 5.29 19.53 1.18
C GLU A 102 4.94 20.98 0.87
N GLN A 103 3.65 21.31 0.87
CA GLN A 103 3.17 22.67 0.65
C GLN A 103 3.70 23.61 1.75
N MET A 104 3.58 23.23 3.03
CA MET A 104 4.09 24.05 4.14
C MET A 104 5.61 24.26 4.08
N GLN A 105 6.38 23.23 3.71
CA GLN A 105 7.83 23.32 3.57
C GLN A 105 8.22 24.26 2.43
N GLN A 106 7.53 24.19 1.29
CA GLN A 106 7.77 25.09 0.16
C GLN A 106 7.50 26.55 0.54
N PHE A 107 6.37 26.84 1.19
CA PHE A 107 6.07 28.20 1.66
C PHE A 107 7.07 28.70 2.71
N THR A 108 7.48 27.84 3.63
CA THR A 108 8.36 28.23 4.76
C THR A 108 9.79 28.48 4.31
N GLN A 109 10.38 27.59 3.51
CA GLN A 109 11.78 27.75 3.08
C GLN A 109 11.95 28.92 2.12
N GLN A 110 11.02 29.09 1.17
CA GLN A 110 11.06 30.19 0.20
C GLN A 110 10.93 31.54 0.89
N ASN A 111 10.03 31.67 1.87
CA ASN A 111 9.80 32.96 2.53
C ASN A 111 10.91 33.30 3.53
N GLN A 112 11.44 32.33 4.29
CA GLN A 112 12.53 32.59 5.26
C GLN A 112 13.79 33.17 4.61
N GLN A 113 14.25 32.58 3.49
CA GLN A 113 15.42 33.10 2.79
C GLN A 113 15.19 34.49 2.17
N ASN A 114 13.97 34.74 1.68
CA ASN A 114 13.62 36.02 1.05
C ASN A 114 13.59 37.16 2.07
N TYR A 115 13.07 36.94 3.29
CA TYR A 115 13.00 37.97 4.32
C TYR A 115 14.35 38.37 4.90
N SER A 116 15.25 37.40 5.13
CA SER A 116 16.59 37.71 5.64
C SER A 116 17.37 38.57 4.64
N GLN A 117 17.35 38.21 3.35
CA GLN A 117 18.02 39.01 2.32
C GLN A 117 17.40 40.40 2.19
N LEU A 118 16.07 40.51 2.26
CA LEU A 118 15.38 41.81 2.22
C LEU A 118 15.83 42.73 3.35
N LEU A 119 15.90 42.22 4.59
CA LEU A 119 16.31 43.04 5.73
C LEU A 119 17.79 43.44 5.66
N ILE A 120 18.65 42.57 5.11
CA ILE A 120 20.07 42.88 4.86
C ILE A 120 20.20 44.00 3.82
N ASP A 121 19.50 43.88 2.69
CA ASP A 121 19.51 44.88 1.62
C ASP A 121 18.92 46.22 2.11
N LEU A 122 17.88 46.19 2.95
CA LEU A 122 17.29 47.38 3.55
C LEU A 122 18.24 48.06 4.54
N ALA A 123 18.99 47.29 5.33
CA ALA A 123 20.01 47.82 6.24
C ALA A 123 21.24 48.37 5.48
N ALA A 124 21.54 47.84 4.30
CA ALA A 124 22.59 48.37 3.44
C ALA A 124 22.17 49.68 2.74
N ALA A 125 20.88 49.85 2.45
CA ALA A 125 20.28 51.07 1.93
C ALA A 125 20.05 52.15 3.00
N ASP A 126 20.97 52.28 3.97
CA ASP A 126 20.86 53.25 5.06
C ASP A 126 21.06 54.70 4.55
N GLN A 127 20.31 55.64 5.13
CA GLN A 127 20.37 57.06 4.80
C GLN A 127 20.14 57.91 6.06
N GLU A 128 21.12 58.73 6.43
CA GLU A 128 21.18 59.46 7.72
C GLU A 128 19.92 60.30 8.07
N ALA A 129 19.18 60.76 7.06
CA ALA A 129 18.00 61.61 7.24
C ALA A 129 16.66 60.84 7.30
N ILE A 130 16.69 59.50 7.34
CA ILE A 130 15.52 58.62 7.25
C ILE A 130 15.61 57.58 8.36
N TRP A 131 14.56 57.50 9.19
CA TRP A 131 14.46 56.49 10.25
C TRP A 131 13.25 55.61 10.02
N LEU A 132 13.47 54.31 9.91
CA LEU A 132 12.41 53.31 9.78
C LEU A 132 11.87 52.93 11.17
N GLN A 133 10.55 52.90 11.30
CA GLN A 133 9.86 52.45 12.50
C GLN A 133 9.10 51.14 12.29
N ARG A 134 8.47 50.98 11.12
CA ARG A 134 7.69 49.79 10.81
C ARG A 134 7.97 49.31 9.40
N ILE A 135 8.25 48.02 9.30
CA ILE A 135 8.45 47.30 8.05
C ILE A 135 7.36 46.24 7.97
N TYR A 136 6.54 46.30 6.92
CA TYR A 136 5.52 45.31 6.64
C TYR A 136 5.84 44.61 5.34
N VAL A 137 5.93 43.27 5.37
CA VAL A 137 6.24 42.45 4.21
C VAL A 137 5.12 41.42 4.06
N ASN A 138 4.50 41.39 2.88
CA ASN A 138 3.48 40.41 2.52
C ASN A 138 3.75 39.89 1.11
N ASP A 139 4.30 38.67 1.01
CA ASP A 139 4.80 38.07 -0.24
C ASP A 139 5.70 39.04 -1.03
N ASN A 140 5.15 39.70 -2.05
CA ASN A 140 5.85 40.64 -2.93
C ASN A 140 5.54 42.13 -2.63
N ALA A 141 4.61 42.41 -1.72
CA ALA A 141 4.34 43.76 -1.23
C ALA A 141 5.28 44.11 -0.09
N LEU A 142 5.85 45.33 -0.15
CA LEU A 142 6.66 45.92 0.90
C LEU A 142 6.08 47.29 1.23
N SER A 143 5.82 47.51 2.51
CA SER A 143 5.38 48.79 3.04
C SER A 143 6.33 49.22 4.16
N LEU A 144 6.83 50.45 4.05
CA LEU A 144 7.78 51.04 4.97
C LEU A 144 7.17 52.30 5.56
N GLU A 145 7.31 52.43 6.87
CA GLU A 145 6.83 53.57 7.63
C GLU A 145 7.96 54.07 8.52
N GLY A 146 8.09 55.39 8.58
CA GLY A 146 9.18 56.03 9.30
C GLY A 146 9.05 57.54 9.35
N HIS A 147 10.12 58.19 9.80
CA HIS A 147 10.24 59.64 9.87
C HIS A 147 11.41 60.13 9.03
N THR A 148 11.31 61.36 8.53
CA THR A 148 12.40 62.05 7.85
C THR A 148 12.45 63.53 8.23
N LEU A 149 13.68 64.05 8.37
CA LEU A 149 13.93 65.49 8.52
C LEU A 149 14.14 66.18 7.16
N GLN A 150 14.43 65.40 6.11
CA GLN A 150 14.75 65.91 4.78
C GLN A 150 13.90 65.18 3.73
N PRO A 151 12.65 65.63 3.48
CA PRO A 151 11.75 64.94 2.57
C PRO A 151 12.28 64.93 1.12
N GLN A 152 13.22 65.81 0.78
CA GLN A 152 13.86 65.81 -0.54
C GLN A 152 14.79 64.60 -0.76
N GLN A 153 15.29 63.96 0.30
CA GLN A 153 16.16 62.78 0.22
C GLN A 153 15.37 61.47 0.04
N LEU A 154 14.07 61.50 0.25
CA LEU A 154 13.22 60.32 0.23
C LEU A 154 13.07 59.72 -1.18
N PRO A 155 12.85 60.50 -2.26
CA PRO A 155 12.84 59.98 -3.62
C PRO A 155 14.19 59.38 -4.05
N SER A 156 15.31 59.98 -3.65
CA SER A 156 16.65 59.44 -3.95
C SER A 156 16.94 58.15 -3.20
N TRP A 157 16.48 58.07 -1.94
CA TRP A 157 16.58 56.84 -1.15
C TRP A 157 15.76 55.71 -1.77
N LEU A 158 14.50 55.96 -2.17
CA LEU A 158 13.69 54.98 -2.89
C LEU A 158 14.29 54.59 -4.24
N ALA A 159 14.92 55.53 -4.95
CA ALA A 159 15.63 55.22 -6.19
C ALA A 159 16.83 54.29 -5.96
N SER A 160 17.51 54.37 -4.81
CA SER A 160 18.63 53.48 -4.46
C SER A 160 18.22 52.01 -4.35
N PHE A 161 16.93 51.73 -4.11
CA PHE A 161 16.41 50.36 -4.00
C PHE A 161 16.51 49.61 -5.34
N SER A 162 16.60 50.34 -6.44
CA SER A 162 16.87 49.78 -7.77
C SER A 162 18.27 49.15 -7.88
N GLY A 163 19.15 49.30 -6.90
CA GLY A 163 20.46 48.64 -6.83
C GLY A 163 20.46 47.29 -6.08
N TYR A 164 19.39 46.97 -5.37
CA TYR A 164 19.31 45.79 -4.50
C TYR A 164 18.38 44.74 -5.07
N THR A 165 18.86 43.51 -5.20
CA THR A 165 18.15 42.44 -5.92
C THR A 165 16.81 42.11 -5.25
N SER A 166 16.71 42.16 -3.90
CA SER A 166 15.46 41.87 -3.20
C SER A 166 14.45 43.01 -3.22
N LEU A 167 14.90 44.25 -3.42
CA LEU A 167 14.07 45.47 -3.36
C LEU A 167 13.61 45.93 -4.76
N GLN A 168 14.40 45.68 -5.80
CA GLN A 168 14.09 46.00 -7.21
C GLN A 168 12.76 45.41 -7.69
N GLN A 169 12.38 44.23 -7.19
CA GLN A 169 11.19 43.49 -7.63
C GLN A 169 9.90 43.95 -6.94
N ARG A 170 9.94 45.01 -6.12
CA ARG A 170 8.84 45.44 -5.25
C ARG A 170 8.48 46.92 -5.51
N PRO A 171 7.50 47.19 -6.39
CA PRO A 171 7.11 48.56 -6.72
C PRO A 171 6.29 49.21 -5.59
N PHE A 172 6.67 50.43 -5.23
CA PHE A 172 5.88 51.31 -4.38
C PHE A 172 4.91 52.13 -5.23
N GLY A 173 3.66 52.23 -4.79
CA GLY A 173 2.60 52.94 -5.52
C GLY A 173 1.75 53.86 -4.66
N VAL A 174 1.90 53.83 -3.34
CA VAL A 174 1.26 54.77 -2.41
C VAL A 174 2.34 55.46 -1.61
N PHE A 175 2.23 56.79 -1.54
CA PHE A 175 3.08 57.64 -0.74
C PHE A 175 2.21 58.62 0.05
N GLU A 176 2.34 58.58 1.36
CA GLU A 176 1.73 59.55 2.27
C GLU A 176 2.83 60.23 3.07
N LEU A 177 2.73 61.56 3.17
CA LEU A 177 3.59 62.38 4.01
C LEU A 177 2.71 63.21 4.94
N ARG A 178 2.97 63.11 6.24
CA ARG A 178 2.25 63.84 7.28
C ARG A 178 3.25 64.57 8.16
N ASP A 179 2.97 65.84 8.41
CA ASP A 179 3.73 66.64 9.37
C ASP A 179 3.23 66.32 10.79
N GLU A 180 4.12 65.84 11.66
CA GLU A 180 3.84 65.54 13.07
C GLU A 180 4.56 66.51 14.02
N GLY A 181 5.00 67.68 13.54
CA GLY A 181 5.57 68.75 14.38
C GLY A 181 6.99 68.45 14.83
N GLU A 182 7.22 68.31 16.15
CA GLU A 182 8.57 68.16 16.73
C GLU A 182 9.29 66.86 16.32
N GLN A 183 8.56 65.85 15.83
CA GLN A 183 9.11 64.53 15.44
C GLN A 183 9.46 64.44 13.95
N GLY A 184 9.39 65.55 13.21
CA GLY A 184 9.65 65.61 11.77
C GLY A 184 8.47 65.11 10.93
N LEU A 185 8.73 64.81 9.66
CA LEU A 185 7.71 64.35 8.73
C LEU A 185 7.59 62.83 8.78
N ARG A 186 6.41 62.32 9.11
CA ARG A 186 6.10 60.89 9.01
C ARG A 186 5.79 60.55 7.58
N PHE A 187 6.46 59.52 7.07
CA PHE A 187 6.20 58.98 5.74
C PHE A 187 5.67 57.55 5.85
N VAL A 188 4.79 57.21 4.92
CA VAL A 188 4.39 55.84 4.66
C VAL A 188 4.49 55.60 3.16
N VAL A 189 5.26 54.60 2.78
CA VAL A 189 5.46 54.20 1.39
C VAL A 189 5.13 52.72 1.26
N GLY A 190 4.28 52.35 0.30
CA GLY A 190 3.80 50.98 0.20
C GLY A 190 3.25 50.61 -1.16
N HIS A 191 2.83 49.36 -1.29
CA HIS A 191 2.22 48.84 -2.49
C HIS A 191 0.75 49.31 -2.64
N THR A 192 0.30 49.58 -3.88
CA THR A 192 -1.05 50.10 -4.19
C THR A 192 -2.21 49.28 -3.62
N GLN A 193 -2.01 48.00 -3.35
CA GLN A 193 -3.06 47.10 -2.87
C GLN A 193 -3.33 47.22 -1.35
N ASP A 194 -2.44 47.86 -0.57
CA ASP A 194 -2.48 47.88 0.92
C ASP A 194 -3.09 49.16 1.52
N SER A 195 -3.92 49.87 0.76
CA SER A 195 -4.61 51.11 1.20
C SER A 195 -5.54 50.92 2.41
N ARG A 196 -5.89 49.67 2.76
CA ARG A 196 -6.76 49.35 3.91
C ARG A 196 -6.06 49.45 5.27
N ILE A 197 -4.73 49.30 5.33
CA ILE A 197 -4.00 49.43 6.60
C ILE A 197 -3.87 50.92 6.99
N MET A 198 -3.89 51.82 6.02
CA MET A 198 -3.66 53.26 6.21
C MET A 198 -4.92 54.02 6.67
N SER A 199 -6.14 53.50 6.41
CA SER A 199 -7.40 54.11 6.87
C SER A 199 -7.72 53.89 8.36
N SER A 200 -7.00 53.01 9.08
CA SER A 200 -7.32 52.72 10.48
C SER A 200 -6.72 53.70 11.47
N THR A 201 -5.70 54.49 11.10
CA THR A 201 -5.01 55.42 12.03
C THR A 201 -5.51 56.86 11.94
N ALA A 202 -6.42 57.18 11.00
CA ALA A 202 -6.99 58.52 10.82
C ALA A 202 -8.36 58.73 11.54
N GLY A 203 -8.90 57.71 12.21
CA GLY A 203 -10.24 57.73 12.80
C GLY A 203 -10.33 57.88 14.32
N GLY A 204 -9.27 58.37 14.97
CA GLY A 204 -9.16 58.44 16.44
C GLY A 204 -9.19 59.86 16.99
N SER A 205 -10.19 60.67 16.66
CA SER A 205 -10.43 61.94 17.34
C SER A 205 -11.87 62.43 17.15
N ASN A 206 -12.75 62.15 18.12
CA ASN A 206 -13.57 63.18 18.75
C ASN A 206 -14.27 62.63 20.03
N PRO A 207 -14.71 63.51 20.95
CA PRO A 207 -14.89 63.26 22.39
C PRO A 207 -16.13 62.44 22.76
#